data_AF-Q1D679-F1
#
_entry.id   AF-Q1D679-F1
#
_cell.length_a   1.000
_cell.length_b   1.000
_cell.length_c   1.000
_cell.angle_alpha   90.00
_cell.angle_beta   90.00
_cell.angle_gamma   90.00
#
_symmetry.space_group_name_H-M   'P 1'
#
loop_
_entity.id
_entity.type
_entity.pdbx_description
1 polymer ?
#
loop_
_entity_poly.entity_id
_entity_poly.type
_entity_poly.pdbx_seq_one_letter_code
_entity_poly.pdbx_strand_id
1 'polypeptide(L)'
;MFHFLATRVVQLDEIKVRFEAANEAETFGWFVEHFERIQDRAQQQNQPAVEIHLATGLVRADTLAPASPWILVVDGDLEVASDIDLSTQPYDISLFVVLGSVHSKNLRFSGSACCYVTKSVELAGGCFGDHGDEAAELHTIRLKARVLMLDGNTGVNAQHLDAVVFASKGWGLPRHFTDDDVTADFFVAEALDEDGGIDEGAVWELMTSGKDPFQPGALAALSARRVDAETRLKPQ
;
A
#
# COMPACT_ATOMS: atom_id res chain seq x y z
N MET A 1 7.67 15.62 10.68
CA MET A 1 7.06 14.90 9.54
C MET A 1 8.13 14.77 8.45
N PHE A 2 8.39 13.55 7.95
CA PHE A 2 9.42 13.23 6.92
C PHE A 2 10.85 13.76 7.14
N HIS A 3 11.37 13.82 8.37
CA HIS A 3 12.69 14.43 8.66
C HIS A 3 13.88 13.75 7.96
N PHE A 4 13.67 12.55 7.43
CA PHE A 4 14.65 11.76 6.68
C PHE A 4 14.55 11.95 5.17
N LEU A 5 13.54 12.66 4.67
CA LEU A 5 13.39 13.01 3.26
C LEU A 5 13.61 14.51 3.05
N ALA A 6 14.35 14.88 2.00
CA ALA A 6 14.49 16.27 1.57
C ALA A 6 13.18 16.75 0.91
N THR A 7 12.17 17.04 1.73
CA THR A 7 10.87 17.55 1.31
C THR A 7 10.75 19.05 1.52
N ARG A 8 9.82 19.69 0.80
CA ARG A 8 9.35 21.04 1.07
C ARG A 8 7.83 21.10 1.08
N VAL A 9 7.27 22.01 1.86
CA VAL A 9 5.82 22.28 1.88
C VAL A 9 5.43 23.05 0.63
N VAL A 10 4.37 22.59 -0.05
CA VAL A 10 3.89 23.18 -1.30
C VAL A 10 2.38 23.42 -1.28
N GLN A 11 1.91 24.21 -2.23
CA GLN A 11 0.49 24.47 -2.44
C GLN A 11 -0.10 23.50 -3.47
N LEU A 12 -1.41 23.34 -3.43
CA LEU A 12 -2.15 22.42 -4.30
C LEU A 12 -1.93 22.68 -5.80
N ASP A 13 -1.84 23.96 -6.21
CA ASP A 13 -1.58 24.36 -7.60
C ASP A 13 -0.25 23.82 -8.13
N GLU A 14 0.77 23.73 -7.27
CA GLU A 14 2.04 23.15 -7.69
C GLU A 14 1.92 21.64 -7.95
N ILE A 15 1.16 20.92 -7.11
CA ILE A 15 0.91 19.49 -7.31
C ILE A 15 0.16 19.25 -8.61
N LYS A 16 -0.82 20.10 -8.94
CA LYS A 16 -1.54 20.03 -10.22
C LYS A 16 -0.57 20.03 -11.42
N VAL A 17 0.38 20.96 -11.43
CA VAL A 17 1.40 21.05 -12.49
C VAL A 17 2.24 19.76 -12.58
N ARG A 18 2.49 19.09 -11.45
CA ARG A 18 3.24 17.81 -11.45
C ARG A 18 2.43 16.67 -12.04
N PHE A 19 1.14 16.56 -11.68
CA PHE A 19 0.24 15.58 -12.30
C PHE A 19 0.13 15.82 -13.81
N GLU A 20 -0.01 17.06 -14.26
CA GLU A 20 -0.02 17.41 -15.69
C GLU A 20 1.30 17.00 -16.38
N ALA A 21 2.45 17.30 -15.78
CA ALA A 21 3.77 16.94 -16.32
C ALA A 21 3.99 15.42 -16.37
N ALA A 22 3.38 14.66 -15.47
CA ALA A 22 3.42 13.20 -15.44
C ALA A 22 2.40 12.53 -16.39
N ASN A 23 1.61 13.30 -17.16
CA ASN A 23 0.46 12.84 -17.95
C ASN A 23 -0.66 12.19 -17.11
N GLU A 24 -0.85 12.67 -15.89
CA GLU A 24 -1.83 12.18 -14.92
C GLU A 24 -2.90 13.23 -14.57
N ALA A 25 -3.14 14.18 -15.48
CA ALA A 25 -4.09 15.28 -15.25
C ALA A 25 -5.50 14.79 -14.90
N GLU A 26 -5.93 13.66 -15.46
CA GLU A 26 -7.24 13.05 -15.18
C GLU A 26 -7.32 12.50 -13.75
N THR A 27 -6.19 12.04 -13.19
CA THR A 27 -6.10 11.50 -11.83
C THR A 27 -6.04 12.60 -10.76
N PHE A 28 -5.75 13.85 -11.13
CA PHE A 28 -5.64 14.95 -10.16
C PHE A 28 -6.95 15.21 -9.40
N GLY A 29 -8.12 14.92 -9.99
CA GLY A 29 -9.40 15.02 -9.29
C GLY A 29 -9.49 14.10 -8.06
N TRP A 30 -8.97 12.87 -8.18
CA TRP A 30 -8.90 11.91 -7.06
C TRP A 30 -7.98 12.42 -5.94
N PHE A 31 -6.85 13.06 -6.29
CA PHE A 31 -5.96 13.69 -5.31
C PHE A 31 -6.68 14.79 -4.53
N VAL A 32 -7.40 15.67 -5.23
CA VAL A 32 -8.13 16.80 -4.61
C VAL A 32 -9.21 16.29 -3.65
N GLU A 33 -9.98 15.27 -4.05
CA GLU A 33 -11.00 14.66 -3.20
C GLU A 33 -10.41 14.17 -1.86
N HIS A 34 -9.29 13.44 -1.92
CA HIS A 34 -8.65 12.92 -0.71
C HIS A 34 -7.99 14.02 0.11
N PHE A 35 -7.37 15.02 -0.54
CA PHE A 35 -6.85 16.21 0.12
C PHE A 35 -7.94 16.95 0.89
N GLU A 36 -9.09 17.20 0.28
CA GLU A 36 -10.24 17.87 0.92
C GLU A 36 -10.76 17.06 2.11
N ARG A 37 -10.92 15.74 1.98
CA ARG A 37 -11.31 14.85 3.09
C ARG A 37 -10.33 14.93 4.27
N ILE A 38 -9.02 14.99 3.99
CA ILE A 38 -7.98 15.13 5.02
C ILE A 38 -8.13 16.49 5.75
N GLN A 39 -8.30 17.58 5.00
CA GLN A 39 -8.47 18.91 5.59
C GLN A 39 -9.76 19.03 6.40
N ASP A 40 -10.87 18.51 5.88
CA ASP A 40 -12.17 18.49 6.58
C ASP A 40 -12.08 17.73 7.90
N ARG A 41 -11.39 16.58 7.92
CA ARG A 41 -11.17 15.79 9.14
C ARG A 41 -10.35 16.58 10.15
N ALA A 42 -9.24 17.20 9.73
CA ALA A 42 -8.41 18.02 10.60
C ALA A 42 -9.24 19.17 11.21
N GLN A 43 -10.07 19.83 10.41
CA GLN A 43 -10.97 20.88 10.88
C GLN A 43 -11.99 20.36 11.89
N GLN A 44 -12.67 19.24 11.62
CA GLN A 44 -13.65 18.65 12.54
C GLN A 44 -13.05 18.27 13.89
N GLN A 45 -11.76 17.92 13.92
CA GLN A 45 -11.03 17.55 15.13
C GLN A 45 -10.30 18.72 15.80
N ASN A 46 -10.46 19.96 15.31
CA ASN A 46 -9.70 21.15 15.76
C ASN A 46 -8.17 20.97 15.70
N GLN A 47 -7.68 20.25 14.69
CA GLN A 47 -6.27 20.06 14.43
C GLN A 47 -5.76 21.04 13.34
N PRO A 48 -4.45 21.30 13.28
CA PRO A 48 -3.86 22.06 12.19
C PRO A 48 -4.11 21.40 10.82
N ALA A 49 -4.21 22.22 9.78
CA ALA A 49 -4.25 21.75 8.40
C ALA A 49 -3.02 20.88 8.09
N VAL A 50 -3.24 19.80 7.35
CA VAL A 50 -2.16 18.87 6.98
C VAL A 50 -1.41 19.43 5.78
N GLU A 51 -0.10 19.62 5.92
CA GLU A 51 0.76 20.19 4.88
C GLU A 51 1.08 19.15 3.78
N ILE A 52 1.16 19.61 2.53
CA ILE A 52 1.61 18.79 1.40
C ILE A 52 3.15 18.82 1.35
N HIS A 53 3.78 17.69 1.63
CA HIS A 53 5.22 17.53 1.48
C HIS A 53 5.58 17.01 0.08
N LEU A 54 6.38 17.78 -0.65
CA LEU A 54 6.88 17.41 -1.98
C LEU A 54 8.38 17.09 -1.92
N ALA A 55 8.77 15.92 -2.42
CA ALA A 55 10.13 15.59 -2.81
C ALA A 55 10.22 15.45 -4.35
N THR A 56 11.38 15.75 -4.94
CA THR A 56 11.56 15.76 -6.40
C THR A 56 12.79 14.97 -6.82
N GLY A 57 12.72 14.30 -7.97
CA GLY A 57 13.78 13.45 -8.50
C GLY A 57 13.80 12.07 -7.86
N LEU A 58 14.96 11.42 -7.88
CA LEU A 58 15.15 10.12 -7.25
C LEU A 58 15.35 10.29 -5.73
N VAL A 59 14.36 9.85 -4.98
CA VAL A 59 14.34 9.92 -3.52
C VAL A 59 14.83 8.60 -2.93
N ARG A 60 15.76 8.69 -1.98
CA ARG A 60 16.27 7.52 -1.24
C ARG A 60 16.04 7.67 0.24
N ALA A 61 15.64 6.59 0.89
CA ALA A 61 15.52 6.49 2.34
C ALA A 61 15.90 5.10 2.83
N ASP A 62 16.28 4.99 4.11
CA ASP A 62 16.50 3.69 4.73
C ASP A 62 15.16 3.02 5.09
N THR A 63 14.22 3.80 5.62
CA THR A 63 12.86 3.37 6.02
C THR A 63 11.91 4.54 5.83
N LEU A 64 10.64 4.25 5.53
CA LEU A 64 9.58 5.25 5.42
C LEU A 64 8.41 4.83 6.31
N ALA A 65 8.28 5.46 7.48
CA ALA A 65 7.18 5.22 8.42
C ALA A 65 6.70 6.55 9.04
N PRO A 66 5.97 7.38 8.29
CA PRO A 66 5.49 8.67 8.78
C PRO A 66 4.35 8.51 9.82
N ALA A 67 4.34 9.38 10.83
CA ALA A 67 3.21 9.48 11.76
C ALA A 67 2.05 10.23 11.11
N SER A 68 0.85 9.63 11.12
CA SER A 68 -0.37 10.21 10.55
C SER A 68 -0.91 11.41 11.36
N PRO A 69 -1.70 12.30 10.73
CA PRO A 69 -1.99 12.35 9.29
C PRO A 69 -0.84 12.96 8.48
N TRP A 70 -0.68 12.55 7.23
CA TRP A 70 0.36 13.06 6.33
C TRP A 70 -0.07 13.09 4.86
N ILE A 71 0.53 14.00 4.10
CA ILE A 71 0.42 14.06 2.64
C ILE A 71 1.85 14.11 2.08
N LEU A 72 2.27 13.06 1.37
CA LEU A 72 3.57 12.95 0.72
C LEU A 72 3.41 12.76 -0.78
N VAL A 73 4.04 13.65 -1.54
CA VAL A 73 4.17 13.54 -2.99
C VAL A 73 5.65 13.42 -3.36
N VAL A 74 5.97 12.43 -4.19
CA VAL A 74 7.28 12.25 -4.81
C VAL A 74 7.13 12.47 -6.31
N ASP A 75 7.68 13.58 -6.81
CA ASP A 75 7.79 13.89 -8.24
C ASP A 75 9.05 13.21 -8.80
N GLY A 76 8.97 11.90 -9.01
CA GLY A 76 10.08 11.05 -9.43
C GLY A 76 9.97 9.63 -8.87
N ASP A 77 11.09 8.91 -8.82
CA ASP A 77 11.15 7.54 -8.30
C ASP A 77 11.54 7.55 -6.81
N LEU A 78 11.06 6.54 -6.07
CA LEU A 78 11.35 6.33 -4.66
C LEU A 78 12.03 4.98 -4.45
N GLU A 79 13.19 4.97 -3.80
CA GLU A 79 13.89 3.78 -3.34
C GLU A 79 13.99 3.80 -1.82
N VAL A 80 13.39 2.81 -1.15
CA VAL A 80 13.52 2.62 0.30
C VAL A 80 14.27 1.32 0.56
N ALA A 81 15.40 1.40 1.26
CA ALA A 81 16.29 0.25 1.44
C ALA A 81 15.65 -0.89 2.26
N SER A 82 14.81 -0.55 3.24
CA SER A 82 14.02 -1.49 4.04
C SER A 82 12.54 -1.37 3.70
N ASP A 83 11.71 -1.08 4.69
CA ASP A 83 10.26 -1.21 4.60
C ASP A 83 9.60 0.17 4.48
N ILE A 84 8.47 0.18 3.77
CA ILE A 84 7.55 1.31 3.71
C ILE A 84 6.34 0.92 4.56
N ASP A 85 6.08 1.65 5.64
CA ASP A 85 4.92 1.46 6.52
C ASP A 85 4.09 2.74 6.51
N LEU A 86 2.98 2.71 5.78
CA LEU A 86 2.06 3.83 5.61
C LEU A 86 0.84 3.69 6.51
N SER A 87 0.96 3.02 7.65
CA SER A 87 -0.16 2.87 8.59
C SER A 87 -0.64 4.21 9.14
N THR A 88 -1.96 4.37 9.24
CA THR A 88 -2.58 5.53 9.89
C THR A 88 -3.16 5.17 11.26
N GLN A 89 -3.25 6.17 12.14
CA GLN A 89 -4.04 6.05 13.37
C GLN A 89 -5.53 5.92 13.02
N PRO A 90 -6.36 5.39 13.94
CA PRO A 90 -7.80 5.30 13.72
C PRO A 90 -8.39 6.64 13.28
N TYR A 91 -9.18 6.61 12.21
CA TYR A 91 -9.86 7.78 11.61
C TYR A 91 -8.96 8.83 10.95
N ASP A 92 -7.64 8.68 10.97
CA ASP A 92 -6.74 9.51 10.17
C ASP A 92 -6.73 9.04 8.73
N ILE A 93 -6.87 9.99 7.81
CA ILE A 93 -6.69 9.79 6.37
C ILE A 93 -5.32 10.33 5.99
N SER A 94 -4.58 9.62 5.15
CA SER A 94 -3.28 10.06 4.66
C SER A 94 -3.10 9.73 3.20
N LEU A 95 -2.26 10.50 2.51
CA LEU A 95 -2.14 10.45 1.05
C LEU A 95 -0.68 10.29 0.63
N PHE A 96 -0.40 9.20 -0.07
CA PHE A 96 0.91 8.85 -0.61
C PHE A 96 0.87 8.83 -2.13
N VAL A 97 1.66 9.69 -2.77
CA VAL A 97 1.72 9.79 -4.23
C VAL A 97 3.15 9.70 -4.70
N VAL A 98 3.41 8.82 -5.67
CA VAL A 98 4.69 8.75 -6.38
C VAL A 98 4.43 8.83 -7.88
N LEU A 99 4.89 9.92 -8.51
CA LEU A 99 4.81 10.15 -9.95
C LEU A 99 5.97 9.44 -10.69
N GLY A 100 6.22 8.19 -10.31
CA GLY A 100 7.29 7.36 -10.80
C GLY A 100 7.12 5.92 -10.33
N SER A 101 8.25 5.25 -10.06
CA SER A 101 8.29 3.90 -9.52
C SER A 101 8.73 3.87 -8.05
N VAL A 102 8.23 2.90 -7.30
CA VAL A 102 8.61 2.60 -5.93
C VAL A 102 9.37 1.27 -5.89
N HIS A 103 10.52 1.28 -5.22
CA HIS A 103 11.30 0.08 -4.90
C HIS A 103 11.50 -0.01 -3.39
N SER A 104 11.13 -1.13 -2.78
CA SER A 104 11.42 -1.39 -1.37
C SER A 104 11.48 -2.88 -1.04
N LYS A 105 11.79 -3.22 0.22
CA LYS A 105 11.70 -4.59 0.70
C LYS A 105 10.24 -4.99 0.84
N ASN A 106 9.50 -4.32 1.72
CA ASN A 106 8.07 -4.52 1.92
C ASN A 106 7.34 -3.17 1.83
N LEU A 107 6.03 -3.23 1.60
CA LEU A 107 5.13 -2.09 1.67
C LEU A 107 3.86 -2.47 2.43
N ARG A 108 3.50 -1.68 3.44
CA ARG A 108 2.22 -1.77 4.16
C ARG A 108 1.45 -0.47 4.01
N PHE A 109 0.16 -0.57 3.75
CA PHE A 109 -0.79 0.54 3.77
C PHE A 109 -1.98 0.12 4.62
N SER A 110 -2.23 0.85 5.72
CA SER A 110 -3.19 0.44 6.75
C SER A 110 -4.06 1.62 7.18
N GLY A 111 -5.23 1.34 7.73
CA GLY A 111 -6.18 2.37 8.16
C GLY A 111 -6.83 3.05 6.97
N SER A 112 -6.60 4.35 6.77
CA SER A 112 -7.09 5.13 5.60
C SER A 112 -5.93 5.71 4.78
N ALA A 113 -4.89 4.92 4.57
CA ALA A 113 -3.76 5.26 3.71
C ALA A 113 -4.12 5.10 2.23
N CYS A 114 -4.17 6.22 1.52
CA CYS A 114 -4.53 6.30 0.11
C CYS A 114 -3.24 6.39 -0.71
N CYS A 115 -2.93 5.36 -1.48
CA CYS A 115 -1.65 5.22 -2.16
C CYS A 115 -1.82 5.23 -3.68
N TYR A 116 -1.01 6.04 -4.36
CA TYR A 116 -1.03 6.14 -5.81
C TYR A 116 0.39 6.19 -6.38
N VAL A 117 0.74 5.23 -7.22
CA VAL A 117 2.07 5.10 -7.85
C VAL A 117 1.89 4.96 -9.35
N THR A 118 2.27 5.98 -10.11
CA THR A 118 1.95 6.06 -11.55
C THR A 118 2.53 4.92 -12.36
N LYS A 119 3.72 4.42 -12.02
CA LYS A 119 4.40 3.36 -12.78
C LYS A 119 4.33 2.03 -12.05
N SER A 120 5.40 1.64 -11.39
CA SER A 120 5.54 0.32 -10.78
C SER A 120 5.81 0.40 -9.29
N VAL A 121 5.26 -0.56 -8.55
CA VAL A 121 5.66 -0.90 -7.19
C VAL A 121 6.37 -2.24 -7.26
N GLU A 122 7.67 -2.24 -6.99
CA GLU A 122 8.52 -3.42 -7.05
C GLU A 122 9.09 -3.74 -5.66
N LEU A 123 8.60 -4.84 -5.08
CA LEU A 123 8.92 -5.25 -3.73
C LEU A 123 9.72 -6.55 -3.75
N ALA A 124 10.81 -6.60 -2.98
CA ALA A 124 11.55 -7.84 -2.79
C ALA A 124 10.79 -8.85 -1.89
N GLY A 125 9.90 -8.34 -1.04
CA GLY A 125 9.10 -9.04 -0.06
C GLY A 125 7.60 -8.94 -0.38
N GLY A 126 6.81 -8.45 0.58
CA GLY A 126 5.34 -8.44 0.50
C GLY A 126 4.72 -7.05 0.39
N CYS A 127 3.52 -7.01 -0.15
CA CYS A 127 2.60 -5.88 -0.14
C CYS A 127 1.43 -6.20 0.80
N PHE A 128 1.15 -5.31 1.75
CA PHE A 128 0.20 -5.56 2.84
C PHE A 128 -0.85 -4.45 2.92
N GLY A 129 -2.11 -4.84 2.89
CA GLY A 129 -3.24 -3.99 3.22
C GLY A 129 -3.98 -4.60 4.42
N ASP A 130 -4.06 -3.88 5.53
CA ASP A 130 -4.75 -4.35 6.72
C ASP A 130 -5.44 -3.22 7.49
N HIS A 131 -6.44 -3.59 8.30
CA HIS A 131 -7.31 -2.64 9.01
C HIS A 131 -7.88 -1.56 8.08
N GLY A 132 -8.29 -1.96 6.88
CA GLY A 132 -8.81 -1.04 5.88
C GLY A 132 -10.08 -0.35 6.37
N ASP A 133 -10.15 0.95 6.12
CA ASP A 133 -11.36 1.78 6.23
C ASP A 133 -11.60 2.51 4.89
N GLU A 134 -12.56 3.45 4.84
CA GLU A 134 -13.15 4.16 3.68
C GLU A 134 -12.23 4.54 2.49
N ALA A 135 -10.90 4.52 2.60
CA ALA A 135 -9.96 4.92 1.56
C ALA A 135 -8.66 4.10 1.50
N ALA A 136 -8.62 2.91 2.10
CA ALA A 136 -7.41 2.07 2.16
C ALA A 136 -7.12 1.38 0.82
N GLU A 137 -6.48 2.10 -0.10
CA GLU A 137 -6.26 1.60 -1.46
C GLU A 137 -4.86 1.90 -1.99
N LEU A 138 -4.34 0.98 -2.81
CA LEU A 138 -3.14 1.18 -3.62
C LEU A 138 -3.48 1.08 -5.11
N HIS A 139 -3.25 2.17 -5.84
CA HIS A 139 -3.34 2.23 -7.29
C HIS A 139 -1.96 2.25 -7.92
N THR A 140 -1.77 1.40 -8.94
CA THR A 140 -0.53 1.40 -9.73
C THR A 140 -0.71 0.77 -11.10
N ILE A 141 0.19 1.01 -12.06
CA ILE A 141 0.16 0.25 -13.33
C ILE A 141 0.65 -1.17 -13.09
N ARG A 142 1.74 -1.34 -12.33
CA ARG A 142 2.33 -2.66 -12.07
C ARG A 142 2.66 -2.85 -10.60
N LEU A 143 2.15 -3.91 -10.00
CA LEU A 143 2.59 -4.39 -8.70
C LEU A 143 3.35 -5.71 -8.87
N LYS A 144 4.59 -5.75 -8.41
CA LYS A 144 5.40 -6.97 -8.29
C LYS A 144 5.81 -7.16 -6.84
N ALA A 145 5.49 -8.31 -6.27
CA ALA A 145 5.85 -8.69 -4.91
C ALA A 145 5.94 -10.22 -4.79
N ARG A 146 6.53 -10.75 -3.73
CA ARG A 146 6.40 -12.18 -3.39
C ARG A 146 4.96 -12.52 -3.05
N VAL A 147 4.33 -11.67 -2.25
CA VAL A 147 2.98 -11.84 -1.73
C VAL A 147 2.23 -10.51 -1.71
N LEU A 148 0.94 -10.55 -2.04
CA LEU A 148 -0.04 -9.51 -1.77
C LEU A 148 -1.01 -10.06 -0.73
N MET A 149 -1.04 -9.46 0.45
CA MET A 149 -1.92 -9.84 1.56
C MET A 149 -2.85 -8.68 1.88
N LEU A 150 -4.15 -8.91 1.75
CA LEU A 150 -5.21 -7.92 1.93
C LEU A 150 -6.28 -8.46 2.86
N ASP A 151 -6.73 -7.61 3.79
CA ASP A 151 -7.91 -7.89 4.60
C ASP A 151 -9.23 -7.76 3.80
N GLY A 152 -10.36 -7.65 4.50
CA GLY A 152 -11.68 -7.44 3.90
C GLY A 152 -11.89 -6.09 3.23
N ASN A 153 -11.15 -5.07 3.66
CA ASN A 153 -11.47 -3.66 3.42
C ASN A 153 -10.38 -2.89 2.68
N THR A 154 -9.24 -3.53 2.41
CA THR A 154 -8.12 -2.96 1.67
C THR A 154 -8.10 -3.44 0.22
N GLY A 155 -7.84 -2.50 -0.68
CA GLY A 155 -7.87 -2.74 -2.12
C GLY A 155 -6.54 -2.49 -2.82
N VAL A 156 -6.25 -3.30 -3.85
CA VAL A 156 -5.21 -2.98 -4.83
C VAL A 156 -5.81 -2.92 -6.22
N ASN A 157 -5.58 -1.82 -6.90
CA ASN A 157 -5.88 -1.65 -8.31
C ASN A 157 -4.59 -1.55 -9.13
N ALA A 158 -4.08 -2.71 -9.55
CA ALA A 158 -2.90 -2.82 -10.41
C ALA A 158 -3.28 -3.29 -11.81
N GLN A 159 -2.85 -2.64 -12.91
CA GLN A 159 -3.15 -3.17 -14.26
C GLN A 159 -2.43 -4.51 -14.53
N HIS A 160 -1.22 -4.64 -13.98
CA HIS A 160 -0.42 -5.85 -13.99
C HIS A 160 -0.07 -6.25 -12.56
N LEU A 161 -0.42 -7.47 -12.18
CA LEU A 161 -0.16 -8.01 -10.84
C LEU A 161 0.70 -9.27 -10.96
N ASP A 162 1.87 -9.24 -10.33
CA ASP A 162 2.85 -10.33 -10.24
C ASP A 162 3.15 -10.60 -8.76
N ALA A 163 2.25 -11.34 -8.11
CA ALA A 163 2.34 -11.73 -6.71
C ALA A 163 1.44 -12.92 -6.40
N VAL A 164 1.78 -13.71 -5.38
CA VAL A 164 0.81 -14.64 -4.77
C VAL A 164 -0.20 -13.83 -3.96
N VAL A 165 -1.48 -14.01 -4.25
CA VAL A 165 -2.56 -13.18 -3.68
C VAL A 165 -3.32 -13.91 -2.59
N PHE A 166 -3.37 -13.27 -1.42
CA PHE A 166 -4.15 -13.61 -0.25
C PHE A 166 -5.04 -12.40 0.00
N ALA A 167 -6.31 -12.50 -0.37
CA ALA A 167 -7.23 -11.39 -0.25
C ALA A 167 -8.62 -11.92 0.09
N SER A 168 -9.47 -11.07 0.64
CA SER A 168 -10.89 -11.38 0.79
C SER A 168 -11.61 -11.48 -0.56
N LYS A 169 -12.75 -12.17 -0.57
CA LYS A 169 -13.66 -12.16 -1.72
C LYS A 169 -14.19 -10.74 -1.96
N GLY A 170 -14.46 -10.40 -3.22
CA GLY A 170 -15.10 -9.12 -3.58
C GLY A 170 -14.19 -8.12 -4.28
N TRP A 171 -12.86 -8.27 -4.20
CA TRP A 171 -11.92 -7.38 -4.90
C TRP A 171 -11.64 -7.77 -6.36
N GLY A 172 -12.15 -8.93 -6.81
CA GLY A 172 -11.87 -9.46 -8.15
C GLY A 172 -10.38 -9.74 -8.42
N LEU A 173 -9.60 -9.96 -7.35
CA LEU A 173 -8.19 -10.32 -7.45
C LEU A 173 -8.03 -11.83 -7.68
N PRO A 174 -7.00 -12.28 -8.40
CA PRO A 174 -6.73 -13.69 -8.65
C PRO A 174 -6.20 -14.37 -7.37
N ARG A 175 -7.10 -14.76 -6.46
CA ARG A 175 -6.78 -15.34 -5.14
C ARG A 175 -6.08 -16.68 -5.30
N HIS A 176 -4.82 -16.77 -4.86
CA HIS A 176 -4.05 -18.01 -4.86
C HIS A 176 -4.26 -18.82 -3.59
N PHE A 177 -4.62 -18.15 -2.50
CA PHE A 177 -5.04 -18.74 -1.24
C PHE A 177 -6.50 -18.38 -0.97
N THR A 178 -7.31 -19.35 -0.56
CA THR A 178 -8.74 -19.20 -0.33
C THR A 178 -9.17 -19.74 1.03
N ASP A 179 -10.41 -19.47 1.40
CA ASP A 179 -11.03 -19.95 2.65
C ASP A 179 -11.13 -21.49 2.72
N ASP A 180 -10.87 -22.20 1.61
CA ASP A 180 -10.84 -23.65 1.55
C ASP A 180 -9.45 -24.24 1.84
N ASP A 181 -8.41 -23.41 1.86
CA ASP A 181 -7.05 -23.82 2.17
C ASP A 181 -6.86 -23.95 3.69
N VAL A 182 -6.09 -24.96 4.10
CA VAL A 182 -5.68 -25.12 5.50
C VAL A 182 -4.45 -24.25 5.75
N THR A 183 -4.62 -23.16 6.51
CA THR A 183 -3.58 -22.15 6.73
C THR A 183 -2.23 -22.73 7.17
N ALA A 184 -2.26 -23.69 8.11
CA ALA A 184 -1.06 -24.33 8.66
C ALA A 184 -0.22 -25.12 7.63
N ASP A 185 -0.80 -25.48 6.48
CA ASP A 185 -0.07 -26.13 5.39
C ASP A 185 0.83 -25.14 4.63
N PHE A 186 0.53 -23.84 4.69
CA PHE A 186 1.20 -22.80 3.93
C PHE A 186 2.02 -21.83 4.77
N PHE A 187 1.62 -21.60 6.02
CA PHE A 187 2.24 -20.63 6.92
C PHE A 187 2.90 -21.30 8.13
N VAL A 188 3.96 -20.66 8.63
CA VAL A 188 4.59 -21.06 9.90
C VAL A 188 3.68 -20.78 11.09
N ALA A 189 3.85 -21.49 12.20
CA ALA A 189 2.98 -21.35 13.37
C ALA A 189 2.99 -19.92 13.95
N GLU A 190 4.11 -19.21 13.84
CA GLU A 190 4.26 -17.82 14.26
C GLU A 190 3.47 -16.83 13.41
N ALA A 191 2.94 -17.23 12.26
CA ALA A 191 2.09 -16.41 11.40
C ALA A 191 0.59 -16.68 11.61
N LEU A 192 0.23 -17.54 12.58
CA LEU A 192 -1.14 -17.96 12.83
C LEU A 192 -1.71 -17.28 14.08
N ASP A 193 -3.00 -16.99 14.05
CA ASP A 193 -3.76 -16.57 15.23
C ASP A 193 -4.09 -17.77 16.16
N GLU A 194 -4.77 -17.50 17.28
CA GLU A 194 -5.16 -18.52 18.27
C GLU A 194 -6.14 -19.58 17.70
N ASP A 195 -6.89 -19.23 16.65
CA ASP A 195 -7.86 -20.10 15.98
C ASP A 195 -7.25 -20.86 14.79
N GLY A 196 -5.97 -20.62 14.48
CA GLY A 196 -5.26 -21.20 13.33
C GLY A 196 -5.51 -20.49 12.01
N GLY A 197 -6.15 -19.32 12.04
CA GLY A 197 -6.25 -18.37 10.93
C GLY A 197 -4.91 -17.68 10.66
N ILE A 198 -4.84 -16.86 9.61
CA ILE A 198 -3.67 -16.02 9.33
C ILE A 198 -3.74 -14.80 10.24
N ASP A 199 -2.64 -14.48 10.93
CA ASP A 199 -2.43 -13.18 11.56
C ASP A 199 -1.58 -12.30 10.63
N GLU A 200 -2.21 -11.36 9.92
CA GLU A 200 -1.51 -10.49 8.96
C GLU A 200 -0.43 -9.62 9.62
N GLY A 201 -0.65 -9.22 10.86
CA GLY A 201 0.32 -8.47 11.67
C GLY A 201 1.56 -9.30 11.95
N ALA A 202 1.38 -10.56 12.35
CA ALA A 202 2.49 -11.49 12.58
C ALA A 202 3.26 -11.79 11.29
N VAL A 203 2.57 -11.93 10.14
CA VAL A 203 3.22 -12.08 8.83
C VAL A 203 4.08 -10.86 8.50
N TRP A 204 3.56 -9.65 8.72
CA TRP A 204 4.32 -8.41 8.54
C TRP A 204 5.58 -8.36 9.42
N GLU A 205 5.47 -8.73 10.70
CA GLU A 205 6.61 -8.78 11.63
C GLU A 205 7.68 -9.80 11.20
N LEU A 206 7.27 -10.97 10.72
CA LEU A 206 8.20 -11.96 10.17
C LEU A 206 8.94 -11.40 8.95
N MET A 207 8.23 -10.79 8.00
CA MET A 207 8.86 -10.29 6.76
C MET A 207 9.75 -9.06 7.00
N THR A 208 9.37 -8.15 7.90
CA THR A 208 10.21 -6.99 8.27
C THR A 208 11.46 -7.45 9.02
N SER A 209 11.36 -8.44 9.91
CA SER A 209 12.52 -9.05 10.58
C SER A 209 13.38 -9.96 9.68
N GLY A 210 12.97 -10.17 8.43
CA GLY A 210 13.72 -10.96 7.43
C GLY A 210 13.52 -12.48 7.54
N LYS A 211 12.53 -12.92 8.31
CA LYS A 211 12.06 -14.31 8.35
C LYS A 211 11.05 -14.56 7.24
N ASP A 212 10.96 -15.80 6.80
CA ASP A 212 9.97 -16.23 5.81
C ASP A 212 8.68 -16.66 6.53
N PRO A 213 7.51 -16.06 6.26
CA PRO A 213 6.26 -16.46 6.92
C PRO A 213 5.68 -17.77 6.35
N PHE A 214 6.23 -18.28 5.25
CA PHE A 214 5.74 -19.48 4.58
C PHE A 214 6.46 -20.74 5.04
N GLN A 215 5.73 -21.86 5.04
CA GLN A 215 6.33 -23.19 5.10
C GLN A 215 7.26 -23.40 3.89
N PRO A 216 8.32 -24.23 4.02
CA PRO A 216 9.22 -24.52 2.90
C PRO A 216 8.47 -25.01 1.66
N GLY A 217 8.61 -24.29 0.54
CA GLY A 217 7.97 -24.62 -0.74
C GLY A 217 6.51 -24.18 -0.88
N ALA A 218 5.85 -23.69 0.18
CA ALA A 218 4.46 -23.26 0.14
C ALA A 218 4.23 -22.11 -0.85
N LEU A 219 5.08 -21.09 -0.82
CA LEU A 219 4.97 -19.96 -1.75
C LEU A 219 5.08 -20.41 -3.22
N ALA A 220 6.01 -21.32 -3.53
CA ALA A 220 6.18 -21.86 -4.87
C ALA A 220 4.97 -22.70 -5.31
N ALA A 221 4.40 -23.50 -4.40
CA ALA A 221 3.20 -24.27 -4.66
C ALA A 221 2.00 -23.36 -4.95
N LEU A 222 1.87 -22.25 -4.21
CA LEU A 222 0.83 -21.25 -4.43
C LEU A 222 1.03 -20.50 -5.75
N SER A 223 2.25 -20.03 -6.06
CA SER A 223 2.55 -19.35 -7.33
C SER A 223 2.29 -20.22 -8.56
N ALA A 224 2.38 -21.55 -8.42
CA ALA A 224 2.10 -22.49 -9.51
C ALA A 224 0.59 -22.71 -9.75
N ARG A 225 -0.29 -22.24 -8.85
CA ARG A 225 -1.73 -22.36 -9.02
C ARG A 225 -2.18 -21.50 -10.18
N ARG A 226 -2.99 -22.08 -11.06
CA ARG A 226 -3.71 -21.31 -12.07
C ARG A 226 -4.93 -20.69 -11.41
N VAL A 227 -4.95 -19.36 -11.39
CA VAL A 227 -6.03 -18.57 -10.85
C VAL A 227 -6.58 -17.69 -11.97
N ASP A 228 -7.88 -17.79 -12.20
CA ASP A 228 -8.54 -16.87 -13.11
C ASP A 228 -8.86 -15.59 -12.32
N ALA A 229 -8.56 -14.43 -12.90
CA ALA A 229 -9.06 -13.18 -12.36
C ALA A 229 -10.56 -13.11 -12.64
N GLU A 230 -11.38 -12.99 -11.60
CA GLU A 230 -12.77 -12.61 -11.79
C GLU A 230 -12.83 -11.18 -12.34
N THR A 231 -13.88 -10.83 -13.07
CA THR A 231 -14.11 -9.45 -13.49
C THR A 231 -14.06 -8.56 -12.25
N ARG A 232 -13.16 -7.57 -12.23
CA ARG A 232 -13.03 -6.63 -11.11
C ARG A 232 -14.35 -5.90 -10.92
N LEU A 233 -15.13 -6.36 -9.96
CA LEU A 233 -16.18 -5.58 -9.36
C LEU A 233 -15.49 -4.80 -8.24
N LYS A 234 -15.37 -3.49 -8.40
CA LYS A 234 -15.11 -2.65 -7.22
C LYS A 234 -16.20 -2.99 -6.21
N PRO A 235 -15.91 -3.26 -4.92
CA PRO A 235 -16.92 -3.08 -3.90
C PRO A 235 -17.47 -1.65 -4.07
N GLN A 236 -18.78 -1.53 -4.33
CA GLN A 236 -19.44 -0.22 -4.39
C GLN A 236 -19.40 0.45 -3.03
#